data_AF-A0AAU6GXU4-F1
#
_entry.id   AF-A0AAU6GXU4-F1
#
_cell.length_a   1.000
_cell.length_b   1.000
_cell.length_c   1.000
_cell.angle_alpha   90.00
_cell.angle_beta   90.00
_cell.angle_gamma   90.00
#
_symmetry.space_group_name_H-M   'P 1'
#
loop_
_entity.id
_entity.type
_entity.pdbx_description
1 polymer ?
#
loop_
_entity_poly.entity_id
_entity_poly.type
_entity_poly.pdbx_seq_one_letter_code
_entity_poly.pdbx_strand_id
1 'polypeptide(L)'
;MSRLRWLTAGESHGPALVATLEGLPAGVPVTTGMVADHLARRRLGHGRGARMKFERDEVTLLGGVRHGLTMGSPIAVMVGNTEWPKWQQVMSADPVDPAVPAESARNAPLTRPRPGHADLAGMQKYGFDEARPVLERASARETAARVALGAVARSYLKETAGIDVLSHVVELASVRAPHGLHPRPTDVAGLDADPVRCLDADASKGMVAEIDQARKDGETLGGVVEVLAYGVPVGLGSHVHWDRRLDARLAAALMGIQAIKGVEVGDGFELARVPGSRAHDEIVATDEGIRRASGRSGGTEGGVSTGELLRVRAAMKPIATVPRALATVDVATGEAAKAHHQRSDVCAVPAAGIVAEAMVALVLADAVAEKFGGDSVTETRRNVRSYLDSLHIR
;
A
#
# COMPACT_ATOMS: atom_id res chain seq x y z
N MET A 1 4.44 -8.60 -23.78
CA MET A 1 4.63 -9.50 -22.60
C MET A 1 3.31 -9.57 -21.81
N SER A 2 2.92 -10.69 -21.18
CA SER A 2 1.54 -10.87 -20.66
C SER A 2 1.33 -10.69 -19.14
N ARG A 3 2.37 -10.45 -18.33
CA ARG A 3 2.25 -10.25 -16.87
C ARG A 3 3.19 -9.16 -16.42
N LEU A 4 2.73 -8.30 -15.52
CA LEU A 4 3.60 -7.36 -14.81
C LEU A 4 4.18 -8.03 -13.58
N ARG A 5 5.44 -7.68 -13.28
CA ARG A 5 6.14 -8.17 -12.09
C ARG A 5 6.81 -7.02 -11.39
N TRP A 6 6.71 -6.99 -10.07
CA TRP A 6 7.41 -5.99 -9.27
C TRP A 6 8.20 -6.64 -8.13
N LEU A 7 9.34 -6.04 -7.81
CA LEU A 7 10.19 -6.42 -6.70
C LEU A 7 10.68 -5.16 -5.97
N THR A 8 10.87 -5.29 -4.67
CA THR A 8 11.48 -4.25 -3.83
C THR A 8 12.68 -4.81 -3.09
N ALA A 9 13.68 -3.97 -2.89
CA ALA A 9 14.90 -4.29 -2.17
C ALA A 9 15.31 -3.11 -1.28
N GLY A 10 16.14 -3.39 -0.28
CA GLY A 10 16.69 -2.43 0.65
C GLY A 10 16.08 -2.50 2.05
N GLU A 11 16.91 -2.07 2.98
CA GLU A 11 16.70 -2.04 4.42
C GLU A 11 16.28 -0.64 4.89
N SER A 12 15.57 -0.57 6.02
CA SER A 12 15.07 0.68 6.58
C SER A 12 16.17 1.72 6.83
N HIS A 13 17.34 1.26 7.23
CA HIS A 13 18.53 2.07 7.50
C HIS A 13 19.70 1.80 6.55
N GLY A 14 19.47 1.05 5.46
CA GLY A 14 20.44 0.92 4.37
C GLY A 14 20.60 2.22 3.56
N PRO A 15 21.49 2.25 2.56
CA PRO A 15 21.77 3.47 1.79
C PRO A 15 20.58 3.95 0.94
N ALA A 16 19.79 3.02 0.42
CA ALA A 16 18.62 3.31 -0.40
C ALA A 16 17.67 2.12 -0.44
N LEU A 17 16.46 2.38 -0.91
CA LEU A 17 15.55 1.35 -1.39
C LEU A 17 15.63 1.30 -2.92
N VAL A 18 15.46 0.10 -3.49
CA VAL A 18 15.34 -0.09 -4.94
C VAL A 18 14.01 -0.78 -5.23
N ALA A 19 13.31 -0.30 -6.25
CA ALA A 19 12.05 -0.84 -6.71
C ALA A 19 12.13 -1.09 -8.21
N THR A 20 11.80 -2.31 -8.63
CA THR A 20 11.83 -2.71 -10.04
C THR A 20 10.45 -3.13 -10.50
N LEU A 21 9.98 -2.60 -11.63
CA LEU A 21 8.77 -3.01 -12.32
C LEU A 21 9.13 -3.48 -13.74
N GLU A 22 8.70 -4.69 -14.08
CA GLU A 22 8.99 -5.36 -15.35
C GLU A 22 7.68 -5.76 -16.06
N GLY A 23 7.73 -5.81 -17.40
CA GLY A 23 6.60 -6.13 -18.26
C GLY A 23 5.74 -4.94 -18.71
N LEU A 24 6.08 -3.70 -18.30
CA LEU A 24 5.32 -2.51 -18.65
C LEU A 24 5.58 -2.11 -20.11
N PRO A 25 4.56 -1.72 -20.91
CA PRO A 25 4.76 -1.29 -22.28
C PRO A 25 5.55 0.03 -22.39
N ALA A 26 6.08 0.29 -23.58
CA ALA A 26 6.72 1.57 -23.91
C ALA A 26 5.70 2.71 -24.02
N GLY A 27 6.14 3.93 -23.70
CA GLY A 27 5.35 5.15 -23.86
C GLY A 27 4.50 5.56 -22.66
N VAL A 28 4.63 4.92 -21.50
CA VAL A 28 3.98 5.38 -20.26
C VAL A 28 4.70 6.63 -19.74
N PRO A 29 4.01 7.74 -19.48
CA PRO A 29 4.60 8.95 -18.90
C PRO A 29 5.02 8.73 -17.45
N VAL A 30 6.31 8.96 -17.15
CA VAL A 30 6.85 8.84 -15.79
C VAL A 30 7.97 9.86 -15.60
N THR A 31 7.91 10.64 -14.53
CA THR A 31 9.00 11.53 -14.10
C THR A 31 9.36 11.29 -12.65
N THR A 32 10.56 11.70 -12.24
CA THR A 32 10.97 11.71 -10.83
C THR A 32 10.03 12.55 -9.97
N GLY A 33 9.52 13.67 -10.51
CA GLY A 33 8.52 14.53 -9.85
C GLY A 33 7.23 13.77 -9.52
N MET A 34 6.65 13.08 -10.51
CA MET A 34 5.44 12.27 -10.28
C MET A 34 5.63 11.22 -9.18
N VAL A 35 6.78 10.54 -9.17
CA VAL A 35 7.10 9.54 -8.13
C VAL A 35 7.30 10.22 -6.77
N ALA A 36 8.00 11.35 -6.73
CA ALA A 36 8.23 12.11 -5.50
C ALA A 36 6.93 12.65 -4.88
N ASP A 37 5.95 13.05 -5.70
CA ASP A 37 4.64 13.51 -5.23
C ASP A 37 3.89 12.39 -4.51
N HIS A 38 3.88 11.18 -5.08
CA HIS A 38 3.28 10.02 -4.41
C HIS A 38 4.01 9.63 -3.11
N LEU A 39 5.34 9.71 -3.09
CA LEU A 39 6.11 9.50 -1.86
C LEU A 39 5.84 10.59 -0.82
N ALA A 40 5.58 11.83 -1.24
CA ALA A 40 5.15 12.89 -0.35
C ALA A 40 3.78 12.60 0.27
N ARG A 41 2.83 12.10 -0.51
CA ARG A 41 1.51 11.68 0.00
C ARG A 41 1.63 10.61 1.08
N ARG A 42 2.58 9.66 0.95
CA ARG A 42 2.84 8.63 1.97
C ARG A 42 3.33 9.20 3.31
N ARG A 43 3.83 10.44 3.35
CA ARG A 43 4.25 11.11 4.60
C ARG A 43 3.11 11.84 5.31
N LEU A 44 1.95 12.00 4.66
CA LEU A 44 0.76 12.64 5.24
C LEU A 44 0.20 11.84 6.43
N GLY A 45 -0.61 12.52 7.24
CA GLY A 45 -1.35 11.94 8.36
C GLY A 45 -0.98 12.53 9.71
N HIS A 46 -2.00 12.93 10.46
CA HIS A 46 -1.90 13.22 11.89
C HIS A 46 -1.50 11.96 12.64
N GLY A 47 -0.74 12.10 13.73
CA GLY A 47 -0.21 10.94 14.45
C GLY A 47 1.13 10.40 13.92
N ARG A 48 1.59 10.80 12.73
CA ARG A 48 2.92 10.44 12.22
C ARG A 48 4.02 11.09 13.07
N GLY A 49 5.15 10.39 13.20
CA GLY A 49 6.31 10.80 13.96
C GLY A 49 6.99 12.03 13.34
N ALA A 50 7.64 12.82 14.18
CA ALA A 50 8.29 14.07 13.77
C ALA A 50 9.26 13.90 12.59
N ARG A 51 9.89 12.72 12.48
CA ARG A 51 10.81 12.34 11.40
C ARG A 51 10.19 12.49 10.00
N MET A 52 8.91 12.20 9.83
CA MET A 52 8.23 12.26 8.53
C MET A 52 8.06 13.69 8.01
N LYS A 53 8.24 14.72 8.86
CA LYS A 53 8.12 16.13 8.46
C LYS A 53 9.35 16.64 7.69
N PHE A 54 10.52 16.03 7.86
CA PHE A 54 11.76 16.50 7.25
C PHE A 54 12.49 15.43 6.43
N GLU A 55 12.23 14.14 6.64
CA GLU A 55 12.77 13.08 5.79
C GLU A 55 12.24 13.24 4.36
N ARG A 56 13.16 13.55 3.43
CA ARG A 56 12.86 13.61 2.00
C ARG A 56 13.33 12.34 1.33
N ASP A 57 12.44 11.77 0.54
CA ASP A 57 12.75 10.65 -0.33
C ASP A 57 13.37 11.19 -1.62
N GLU A 58 14.68 10.98 -1.80
CA GLU A 58 15.36 11.37 -3.04
C GLU A 58 15.14 10.29 -4.10
N VAL A 59 14.45 10.65 -5.19
CA VAL A 59 14.06 9.72 -6.25
C VAL A 59 15.03 9.79 -7.41
N THR A 60 15.59 8.64 -7.79
CA THR A 60 16.37 8.48 -9.02
C THR A 60 15.75 7.40 -9.89
N LEU A 61 15.53 7.69 -11.18
CA LEU A 61 15.20 6.69 -12.19
C LEU A 61 16.51 6.12 -12.76
N LEU A 62 16.85 4.90 -12.37
CA LEU A 62 18.09 4.23 -12.76
C LEU A 62 18.02 3.63 -14.17
N GLY A 63 16.83 3.24 -14.62
CA GLY A 63 16.64 2.58 -15.91
C GLY A 63 15.17 2.46 -16.29
N GLY A 64 14.93 2.14 -17.56
CA GLY A 64 13.59 1.90 -18.11
C GLY A 64 12.81 3.13 -18.56
N VAL A 65 13.33 4.34 -18.32
CA VAL A 65 12.69 5.61 -18.70
C VAL A 65 13.68 6.48 -19.47
N ARG A 66 13.22 7.08 -20.58
CA ARG A 66 13.96 8.09 -21.35
C ARG A 66 13.04 9.24 -21.72
N HIS A 67 13.49 10.47 -21.43
CA HIS A 67 12.74 11.71 -21.70
C HIS A 67 11.30 11.70 -21.17
N GLY A 68 11.11 11.14 -19.97
CA GLY A 68 9.80 11.09 -19.32
C GLY A 68 8.88 9.97 -19.81
N LEU A 69 9.36 9.04 -20.64
CA LEU A 69 8.57 7.93 -21.18
C LEU A 69 9.25 6.58 -20.91
N THR A 70 8.45 5.56 -20.60
CA THR A 70 8.96 4.19 -20.46
C THR A 70 9.41 3.63 -21.80
N MET A 71 10.44 2.78 -21.78
CA MET A 71 11.04 2.20 -22.99
C MET A 71 10.60 0.74 -23.25
N GLY A 72 9.82 0.14 -22.36
CA GLY A 72 9.46 -1.29 -22.40
C GLY A 72 10.45 -2.21 -21.68
N SER A 73 11.68 -1.75 -21.42
CA SER A 73 12.65 -2.42 -20.55
C SER A 73 12.25 -2.28 -19.06
N PRO A 74 12.80 -3.11 -18.14
CA PRO A 74 12.55 -2.98 -16.71
C PRO A 74 12.80 -1.56 -16.20
N ILE A 75 11.87 -1.05 -15.40
CA ILE A 75 11.96 0.25 -14.74
C ILE A 75 12.58 0.03 -13.37
N ALA A 76 13.69 0.72 -13.10
CA ALA A 76 14.37 0.67 -11.81
C ALA A 76 14.31 2.06 -11.16
N VAL A 77 13.73 2.14 -9.96
CA VAL A 77 13.60 3.36 -9.17
C VAL A 77 14.39 3.19 -7.89
N MET A 78 15.29 4.13 -7.60
CA MET A 78 15.99 4.22 -6.33
C MET A 78 15.38 5.32 -5.47
N VAL A 79 15.17 5.03 -4.18
CA VAL A 79 14.75 6.00 -3.17
C VAL A 79 15.84 6.10 -2.11
N GLY A 80 16.60 7.20 -2.13
CA GLY A 80 17.73 7.43 -1.23
C GLY A 80 17.32 7.55 0.23
N ASN A 81 18.21 7.12 1.14
CA ASN A 81 18.06 7.30 2.58
C ASN A 81 18.93 8.46 3.07
N THR A 82 18.30 9.59 3.37
CA THR A 82 18.97 10.80 3.88
C THR A 82 19.69 10.58 5.22
N GLU A 83 19.32 9.55 5.99
CA GLU A 83 19.96 9.23 7.27
C GLU A 83 21.12 8.24 7.13
N TRP A 84 21.44 7.76 5.92
CA TRP A 84 22.50 6.79 5.66
C TRP A 84 23.83 7.11 6.35
N PRO A 85 24.35 8.36 6.39
CA PRO A 85 25.60 8.67 7.08
C PRO A 85 25.65 8.24 8.55
N LYS A 86 24.51 8.16 9.25
CA LYS A 86 24.43 7.72 10.66
C LYS A 86 24.48 6.20 10.82
N TRP A 87 24.33 5.46 9.73
CA TRP A 87 24.19 4.00 9.70
C TRP A 87 25.27 3.30 8.88
N GLN A 88 26.17 4.05 8.24
CA GLN A 88 27.23 3.52 7.36
C GLN A 88 28.01 2.37 7.97
N GLN A 89 28.44 2.50 9.23
CA GLN A 89 29.18 1.43 9.91
C GLN A 89 28.28 0.27 10.33
N VAL A 90 27.13 0.56 10.97
CA VAL A 90 26.21 -0.44 11.54
C VAL A 90 25.57 -1.31 10.45
N MET A 91 25.27 -0.72 9.30
CA MET A 91 24.59 -1.35 8.18
C MET A 91 25.53 -1.47 6.96
N SER A 92 26.85 -1.49 7.20
CA SER A 92 27.85 -1.70 6.15
C SER A 92 27.57 -3.03 5.44
N ALA A 93 27.59 -2.99 4.10
CA ALA A 93 27.48 -4.21 3.29
C ALA A 93 28.79 -5.02 3.34
N ASP A 94 29.93 -4.32 3.40
CA ASP A 94 31.24 -4.93 3.55
C ASP A 94 31.57 -5.21 5.02
N PRO A 95 32.40 -6.23 5.31
CA PRO A 95 32.84 -6.51 6.67
C PRO A 95 33.47 -5.29 7.35
N VAL A 96 33.08 -5.04 8.59
CA VAL A 96 33.72 -4.04 9.46
C VAL A 96 34.68 -4.75 10.39
N ASP A 97 35.88 -4.21 10.55
CA ASP A 97 36.89 -4.76 11.47
C ASP A 97 36.33 -4.82 12.91
N PRO A 98 36.23 -6.01 13.53
CA PRO A 98 35.75 -6.15 14.91
C PRO A 98 36.59 -5.40 15.95
N ALA A 99 37.87 -5.09 15.63
CA ALA A 99 38.75 -4.33 16.50
C ALA A 99 38.45 -2.83 16.51
N VAL A 100 37.73 -2.32 15.50
CA VAL A 100 37.22 -0.95 15.51
C VAL A 100 36.01 -0.93 16.46
N PRO A 101 36.08 -0.22 17.60
CA PRO A 101 34.94 -0.13 18.50
C PRO A 101 33.75 0.40 17.72
N ALA A 102 32.59 -0.23 17.86
CA ALA A 102 31.37 0.35 17.35
C ALA A 102 31.22 1.73 17.99
N GLU A 103 31.39 2.80 17.21
CA GLU A 103 31.41 4.18 17.72
C GLU A 103 30.03 4.60 18.28
N SER A 104 29.02 3.75 18.11
CA SER A 104 27.64 4.06 18.43
C SER A 104 26.93 2.94 19.18
N ALA A 105 26.20 3.34 20.23
CA ALA A 105 25.18 2.52 20.88
C ALA A 105 24.12 1.96 19.90
N ARG A 106 24.06 2.48 18.67
CA ARG A 106 23.22 1.96 17.58
C ARG A 106 23.56 0.52 17.18
N ASN A 107 24.81 0.08 17.36
CA ASN A 107 25.22 -1.29 17.04
C ASN A 107 24.92 -2.31 18.16
N ALA A 108 24.29 -1.87 19.26
CA ALA A 108 23.91 -2.79 20.32
C ALA A 108 22.95 -3.88 19.77
N PRO A 109 23.16 -5.16 20.12
CA PRO A 109 22.29 -6.25 19.72
C PRO A 109 20.85 -6.02 20.19
N LEU A 110 19.88 -6.33 19.32
CA LEU A 110 18.45 -6.24 19.63
C LEU A 110 17.86 -7.60 19.96
N THR A 111 17.99 -8.02 21.22
CA THR A 111 17.61 -9.36 21.68
C THR A 111 16.20 -9.43 22.29
N ARG A 112 15.46 -8.32 22.29
CA ARG A 112 14.12 -8.20 22.90
C ARG A 112 13.05 -8.03 21.82
N PRO A 113 12.55 -9.13 21.22
CA PRO A 113 11.60 -9.06 20.11
C PRO A 113 10.30 -8.36 20.52
N ARG A 114 9.75 -7.55 19.62
CA ARG A 114 8.51 -6.80 19.86
C ARG A 114 7.28 -7.67 19.57
N PRO A 115 6.33 -7.83 20.51
CA PRO A 115 5.08 -8.54 20.24
C PRO A 115 4.34 -7.93 19.06
N GLY A 116 3.89 -8.75 18.11
CA GLY A 116 3.23 -8.30 16.90
C GLY A 116 4.15 -7.78 15.78
N HIS A 117 5.47 -7.79 15.95
CA HIS A 117 6.42 -7.59 14.85
C HIS A 117 6.96 -8.93 14.32
N ALA A 118 7.77 -8.83 13.26
CA ALA A 118 8.44 -9.98 12.65
C ALA A 118 9.61 -10.51 13.50
N ASP A 119 10.07 -9.76 14.51
CA ASP A 119 11.32 -9.97 15.23
C ASP A 119 11.54 -11.44 15.64
N LEU A 120 10.74 -11.99 16.57
CA LEU A 120 10.96 -13.34 17.11
C LEU A 120 10.85 -14.42 16.02
N ALA A 121 9.77 -14.39 15.24
CA ALA A 121 9.54 -15.40 14.20
C ALA A 121 10.61 -15.33 13.10
N GLY A 122 11.09 -14.14 12.77
CA GLY A 122 12.18 -13.92 11.83
C GLY A 122 13.51 -14.41 12.36
N MET A 123 13.84 -14.10 13.63
CA MET A 123 15.04 -14.57 14.29
C MET A 123 15.10 -16.10 14.28
N GLN A 124 14.02 -16.76 14.69
CA GLN A 124 13.91 -18.22 14.67
C GLN A 124 14.01 -18.80 13.25
N LYS A 125 13.35 -18.17 12.26
CA LYS A 125 13.34 -18.63 10.87
C LYS A 125 14.70 -18.59 10.21
N TYR A 126 15.48 -17.55 10.48
CA TYR A 126 16.76 -17.28 9.80
C TYR A 126 17.99 -17.58 10.67
N GLY A 127 17.79 -18.04 11.91
CA GLY A 127 18.88 -18.36 12.82
C GLY A 127 19.66 -17.12 13.28
N PHE A 128 18.99 -15.99 13.49
CA PHE A 128 19.62 -14.77 14.00
C PHE A 128 19.51 -14.68 15.52
N ASP A 129 20.61 -14.32 16.17
CA ASP A 129 20.66 -14.07 17.62
C ASP A 129 20.08 -12.70 18.01
N GLU A 130 19.87 -11.81 17.03
CA GLU A 130 19.26 -10.50 17.23
C GLU A 130 18.28 -10.10 16.13
N ALA A 131 17.41 -9.14 16.44
CA ALA A 131 16.31 -8.73 15.57
C ALA A 131 16.72 -7.75 14.46
N ARG A 132 17.93 -7.19 14.45
CA ARG A 132 18.30 -6.14 13.49
C ARG A 132 18.18 -6.56 12.03
N PRO A 133 18.74 -7.71 11.58
CA PRO A 133 18.57 -8.16 10.20
C PRO A 133 17.10 -8.36 9.81
N VAL A 134 16.24 -8.73 10.77
CA VAL A 134 14.80 -8.93 10.55
C VAL A 134 14.07 -7.61 10.44
N LEU A 135 14.22 -6.72 11.43
CA LEU A 135 13.44 -5.48 11.53
C LEU A 135 13.77 -4.52 10.39
N GLU A 136 15.01 -4.54 9.91
CA GLU A 136 15.48 -3.64 8.86
C GLU A 136 14.71 -3.88 7.56
N ARG A 137 14.45 -5.14 7.21
CA ARG A 137 13.66 -5.50 6.03
C ARG A 137 12.15 -5.54 6.29
N ALA A 138 11.73 -5.99 7.48
CA ALA A 138 10.31 -6.05 7.84
C ALA A 138 9.68 -4.66 8.08
N SER A 139 10.50 -3.62 8.25
CA SER A 139 10.06 -2.24 8.43
C SER A 139 9.16 -1.76 7.30
N ALA A 140 8.10 -1.03 7.65
CA ALA A 140 7.25 -0.33 6.70
C ALA A 140 7.96 0.82 5.95
N ARG A 141 9.27 1.03 6.15
CA ARG A 141 10.08 1.90 5.27
C ARG A 141 10.05 1.37 3.83
N GLU A 142 10.08 0.04 3.66
CA GLU A 142 10.01 -0.65 2.37
C GLU A 142 8.81 -0.21 1.51
N THR A 143 7.69 0.19 2.11
CA THR A 143 6.51 0.64 1.36
C THR A 143 6.74 1.91 0.54
N ALA A 144 7.82 2.68 0.78
CA ALA A 144 8.22 3.75 -0.12
C ALA A 144 8.56 3.19 -1.52
N ALA A 145 9.26 2.06 -1.60
CA ALA A 145 9.53 1.39 -2.88
C ALA A 145 8.22 0.95 -3.57
N ARG A 146 7.25 0.42 -2.82
CA ARG A 146 5.92 0.05 -3.34
C ARG A 146 5.17 1.26 -3.90
N VAL A 147 5.17 2.37 -3.18
CA VAL A 147 4.53 3.63 -3.62
C VAL A 147 5.20 4.18 -4.87
N ALA A 148 6.52 4.07 -4.99
CA ALA A 148 7.22 4.48 -6.19
C ALA A 148 6.77 3.69 -7.44
N LEU A 149 6.62 2.36 -7.31
CA LEU A 149 6.09 1.53 -8.39
C LEU A 149 4.60 1.75 -8.63
N GLY A 150 3.83 2.02 -7.57
CA GLY A 150 2.42 2.37 -7.66
C GLY A 150 2.19 3.66 -8.47
N ALA A 151 3.07 4.66 -8.37
CA ALA A 151 3.00 5.87 -9.19
C ALA A 151 3.15 5.55 -10.69
N VAL A 152 4.06 4.65 -11.05
CA VAL A 152 4.25 4.17 -12.43
C VAL A 152 3.01 3.40 -12.91
N ALA A 153 2.50 2.47 -12.08
CA ALA A 153 1.31 1.68 -12.39
C ALA A 153 0.07 2.57 -12.59
N ARG A 154 -0.11 3.60 -11.77
CA ARG A 154 -1.18 4.60 -11.90
C ARG A 154 -1.12 5.34 -13.23
N SER A 155 0.07 5.76 -13.65
CA SER A 155 0.24 6.43 -14.95
C SER A 155 -0.15 5.50 -16.11
N TYR A 156 0.31 4.25 -16.07
CA TYR A 156 -0.07 3.24 -17.06
C TYR A 156 -1.59 3.01 -17.11
N LEU A 157 -2.22 2.84 -15.96
CA LEU A 157 -3.68 2.65 -15.82
C LEU A 157 -4.46 3.84 -16.39
N LYS A 158 -4.03 5.06 -16.09
CA LYS A 158 -4.65 6.28 -16.61
C LYS A 158 -4.55 6.36 -18.13
N GLU A 159 -3.35 6.12 -18.67
CA GLU A 159 -3.09 6.25 -20.10
C GLU A 159 -3.75 5.15 -20.94
N THR A 160 -3.91 3.94 -20.42
CA THR A 160 -4.42 2.81 -21.21
C THR A 160 -5.91 2.56 -21.05
N ALA A 161 -6.42 2.67 -19.82
CA ALA A 161 -7.80 2.33 -19.49
C ALA A 161 -8.58 3.49 -18.85
N GLY A 162 -7.94 4.65 -18.61
CA GLY A 162 -8.61 5.79 -17.96
C GLY A 162 -8.91 5.57 -16.48
N ILE A 163 -8.25 4.59 -15.83
CA ILE A 163 -8.53 4.23 -14.44
C ILE A 163 -7.90 5.23 -13.48
N ASP A 164 -8.70 5.73 -12.55
CA ASP A 164 -8.25 6.56 -11.42
C ASP A 164 -8.37 5.77 -10.11
N VAL A 165 -7.32 5.80 -9.28
CA VAL A 165 -7.30 5.14 -7.97
C VAL A 165 -7.16 6.20 -6.89
N LEU A 166 -7.84 6.06 -5.75
CA LEU A 166 -7.66 6.91 -4.56
C LEU A 166 -8.08 6.16 -3.30
N SER A 167 -7.75 6.71 -2.13
CA SER A 167 -8.17 6.16 -0.85
C SER A 167 -8.59 7.23 0.15
N HIS A 168 -9.42 6.80 1.10
CA HIS A 168 -9.79 7.56 2.28
C HIS A 168 -9.86 6.65 3.51
N VAL A 169 -9.76 7.26 4.69
CA VAL A 169 -9.91 6.57 5.98
C VAL A 169 -11.38 6.51 6.33
N VAL A 170 -11.89 5.29 6.58
CA VAL A 170 -13.31 5.04 6.91
C VAL A 170 -13.51 4.68 8.39
N GLU A 171 -12.46 4.26 9.08
CA GLU A 171 -12.50 3.96 10.51
C GLU A 171 -11.12 4.20 11.14
N LEU A 172 -11.09 4.76 12.34
CA LEU A 172 -9.88 4.89 13.15
C LEU A 172 -10.24 4.79 14.62
N ALA A 173 -9.59 3.86 15.32
CA ALA A 173 -9.98 3.49 16.69
C ALA A 173 -11.49 3.21 16.79
N SER A 174 -12.22 3.94 17.64
CA SER A 174 -13.66 3.76 17.83
C SER A 174 -14.52 4.53 16.81
N VAL A 175 -13.93 5.46 16.06
CA VAL A 175 -14.65 6.40 15.18
C VAL A 175 -14.81 5.82 13.78
N ARG A 176 -16.05 5.81 13.29
CA ARG A 176 -16.43 5.33 11.95
C ARG A 176 -17.05 6.47 11.14
N ALA A 177 -16.60 6.63 9.90
CA ALA A 177 -17.26 7.52 8.95
C ALA A 177 -18.62 6.95 8.52
N PRO A 178 -19.59 7.80 8.13
CA PRO A 178 -20.85 7.33 7.57
C PRO A 178 -20.64 6.38 6.38
N HIS A 179 -21.45 5.33 6.32
CA HIS A 179 -21.40 4.37 5.22
C HIS A 179 -21.85 5.01 3.90
N GLY A 180 -21.31 4.53 2.78
CA GLY A 180 -21.72 4.95 1.43
C GLY A 180 -21.06 6.24 0.92
N LEU A 181 -20.15 6.85 1.69
CA LEU A 181 -19.36 7.98 1.27
C LEU A 181 -18.20 7.51 0.38
N HIS A 182 -18.24 7.87 -0.90
CA HIS A 182 -17.23 7.47 -1.89
C HIS A 182 -16.58 8.70 -2.55
N PRO A 183 -15.36 9.10 -2.13
CA PRO A 183 -14.69 10.26 -2.72
C PRO A 183 -14.38 10.06 -4.20
N ARG A 184 -14.53 11.13 -4.97
CA ARG A 184 -14.23 11.21 -6.41
C ARG A 184 -12.77 11.59 -6.62
N PRO A 185 -12.21 11.35 -7.83
CA PRO A 185 -10.87 11.82 -8.17
C PRO A 185 -10.63 13.32 -7.95
N THR A 186 -11.69 14.13 -8.07
CA THR A 186 -11.66 15.59 -7.80
C THR A 186 -11.45 15.93 -6.33
N ASP A 187 -11.74 15.01 -5.41
CA ASP A 187 -11.69 15.25 -3.97
C ASP A 187 -10.30 14.97 -3.36
N VAL A 188 -9.36 14.43 -4.16
CA VAL A 188 -8.02 14.03 -3.69
C VAL A 188 -7.28 15.17 -3.01
N ALA A 189 -7.35 16.40 -3.55
CA ALA A 189 -6.70 17.54 -2.92
C ALA A 189 -7.28 17.85 -1.52
N GLY A 190 -8.59 17.70 -1.34
CA GLY A 190 -9.26 17.85 -0.04
C GLY A 190 -8.87 16.74 0.93
N LEU A 191 -8.84 15.49 0.46
CA LEU A 191 -8.37 14.35 1.26
C LEU A 191 -6.90 14.48 1.68
N ASP A 192 -6.04 14.97 0.79
CA ASP A 192 -4.63 15.18 1.06
C ASP A 192 -4.40 16.33 2.07
N ALA A 193 -5.32 17.30 2.14
CA ALA A 193 -5.32 18.38 3.11
C ALA A 193 -5.93 17.99 4.47
N ASP A 194 -6.84 17.02 4.50
CA ASP A 194 -7.46 16.52 5.73
C ASP A 194 -6.42 15.81 6.62
N PRO A 195 -6.39 16.09 7.95
CA PRO A 195 -5.37 15.54 8.84
C PRO A 195 -5.34 14.01 8.87
N VAL A 196 -6.46 13.33 8.65
CA VAL A 196 -6.55 11.87 8.69
C VAL A 196 -6.97 11.27 7.35
N ARG A 197 -7.05 12.07 6.28
CA ARG A 197 -7.57 11.68 4.97
C ARG A 197 -8.97 11.04 5.02
N CYS A 198 -9.85 11.56 5.86
CA CYS A 198 -11.25 11.15 5.91
C CYS A 198 -12.10 12.10 5.05
N LEU A 199 -13.03 11.56 4.26
CA LEU A 199 -13.94 12.39 3.47
C LEU A 199 -14.97 13.11 4.36
N ASP A 200 -15.38 12.49 5.46
CA ASP A 200 -16.36 13.06 6.39
C ASP A 200 -15.68 13.95 7.43
N ALA A 201 -16.08 15.22 7.47
CA ALA A 201 -15.42 16.22 8.32
C ALA A 201 -15.65 16.00 9.82
N ASP A 202 -16.78 15.43 10.24
CA ASP A 202 -17.08 15.21 11.66
C ASP A 202 -16.42 13.93 12.17
N ALA A 203 -16.40 12.87 11.37
CA ALA A 203 -15.60 11.69 11.61
C ALA A 203 -14.11 12.06 11.67
N SER A 204 -13.60 12.89 10.74
CA SER A 204 -12.22 13.38 10.75
C SER A 204 -11.84 14.03 12.09
N LYS A 205 -12.67 14.95 12.60
CA LYS A 205 -12.46 15.59 13.92
C LYS A 205 -12.42 14.55 15.05
N GLY A 206 -13.33 13.58 15.04
CA GLY A 206 -13.37 12.49 16.02
C GLY A 206 -12.09 11.63 15.97
N MET A 207 -11.65 11.26 14.77
CA MET A 207 -10.43 10.48 14.57
C MET A 207 -9.17 11.24 15.03
N VAL A 208 -9.11 12.56 14.79
CA VAL A 208 -8.02 13.42 15.31
C VAL A 208 -8.01 13.42 16.85
N ALA A 209 -9.18 13.55 17.48
CA ALA A 209 -9.29 13.53 18.94
C ALA A 209 -8.81 12.20 19.55
N GLU A 210 -9.15 11.06 18.93
CA GLU A 210 -8.65 9.74 19.31
C GLU A 210 -7.12 9.67 19.22
N ILE A 211 -6.52 10.15 18.12
CA ILE A 211 -5.06 10.19 17.96
C ILE A 211 -4.40 11.06 19.03
N ASP A 212 -4.98 12.22 19.35
CA ASP A 212 -4.44 13.13 20.36
C ASP A 212 -4.54 12.53 21.76
N GLN A 213 -5.63 11.82 22.06
CA GLN A 213 -5.79 11.14 23.34
C GLN A 213 -4.80 9.97 23.46
N ALA A 214 -4.71 9.11 22.45
CA ALA A 214 -3.73 8.03 22.43
C ALA A 214 -2.29 8.55 22.57
N ARG A 215 -1.96 9.71 21.97
CA ARG A 215 -0.65 10.35 22.16
C ARG A 215 -0.37 10.71 23.62
N LYS A 216 -1.37 11.28 24.32
CA LYS A 216 -1.24 11.64 25.75
C LYS A 216 -1.06 10.39 26.61
N ASP A 217 -1.77 9.32 26.26
CA ASP A 217 -1.76 8.06 27.01
C ASP A 217 -0.55 7.17 26.67
N GLY A 218 0.23 7.54 25.65
CA GLY A 218 1.36 6.75 25.18
C GLY A 218 0.93 5.50 24.40
N GLU A 219 -0.26 5.51 23.81
CA GLU A 219 -0.85 4.43 23.04
C GLU A 219 -0.66 4.59 21.52
N THR A 220 -0.99 3.53 20.78
CA THR A 220 -0.98 3.52 19.31
C THR A 220 -2.31 3.03 18.77
N LEU A 221 -2.69 3.53 17.59
CA LEU A 221 -4.00 3.27 17.00
C LEU A 221 -3.89 2.61 15.62
N GLY A 222 -4.90 1.80 15.33
CA GLY A 222 -5.17 1.21 14.02
C GLY A 222 -6.44 1.80 13.41
N GLY A 223 -6.89 1.22 12.30
CA GLY A 223 -8.06 1.70 11.57
C GLY A 223 -8.25 0.98 10.25
N VAL A 224 -9.20 1.47 9.46
CA VAL A 224 -9.58 0.90 8.17
C VAL A 224 -9.48 1.98 7.10
N VAL A 225 -8.80 1.65 6.01
CA VAL A 225 -8.76 2.46 4.79
C VAL A 225 -9.61 1.80 3.71
N GLU A 226 -10.26 2.59 2.88
CA GLU A 226 -10.95 2.13 1.68
C GLU A 226 -10.25 2.69 0.44
N VAL A 227 -9.91 1.82 -0.50
CA VAL A 227 -9.36 2.16 -1.81
C VAL A 227 -10.46 2.02 -2.84
N LEU A 228 -10.57 3.02 -3.69
CA LEU A 228 -11.56 3.18 -4.74
C LEU A 228 -10.84 3.22 -6.08
N ALA A 229 -11.27 2.42 -7.05
CA ALA A 229 -10.82 2.52 -8.43
C ALA A 229 -12.00 2.80 -9.38
N TYR A 230 -11.93 3.94 -10.05
CA TYR A 230 -12.93 4.42 -11.01
C TYR A 230 -12.51 4.04 -12.44
N GLY A 231 -13.50 3.80 -13.30
CA GLY A 231 -13.25 3.51 -14.71
C GLY A 231 -12.65 2.12 -14.98
N VAL A 232 -12.72 1.19 -14.02
CA VAL A 232 -12.24 -0.18 -14.20
C VAL A 232 -13.11 -0.85 -15.27
N PRO A 233 -12.55 -1.30 -16.41
CA PRO A 233 -13.33 -1.95 -17.44
C PRO A 233 -13.90 -3.27 -16.92
N VAL A 234 -15.06 -3.66 -17.43
CA VAL A 234 -15.61 -5.00 -17.18
C VAL A 234 -14.61 -6.08 -17.63
N GLY A 235 -14.56 -7.21 -16.91
CA GLY A 235 -13.85 -8.40 -17.39
C GLY A 235 -12.37 -8.50 -17.04
N LEU A 236 -11.84 -7.70 -16.11
CA LEU A 236 -10.52 -7.93 -15.49
C LEU A 236 -10.61 -9.05 -14.45
N GLY A 237 -9.58 -9.90 -14.37
CA GLY A 237 -9.63 -11.12 -13.56
C GLY A 237 -10.38 -12.26 -14.26
N SER A 238 -10.57 -13.37 -13.55
CA SER A 238 -11.23 -14.56 -14.09
C SER A 238 -11.85 -15.43 -13.01
N HIS A 239 -13.04 -15.97 -13.29
CA HIS A 239 -13.71 -16.97 -12.45
C HIS A 239 -13.15 -18.39 -12.64
N VAL A 240 -12.34 -18.60 -13.69
CA VAL A 240 -11.92 -19.93 -14.18
C VAL A 240 -11.03 -20.65 -13.18
N HIS A 241 -10.21 -19.92 -12.42
CA HIS A 241 -9.34 -20.51 -11.42
C HIS A 241 -9.14 -19.55 -10.23
N TRP A 242 -8.95 -20.10 -9.03
CA TRP A 242 -9.03 -19.36 -7.77
C TRP A 242 -8.00 -18.21 -7.65
N ASP A 243 -6.79 -18.39 -8.17
CA ASP A 243 -5.69 -17.42 -8.16
C ASP A 243 -5.82 -16.36 -9.27
N ARG A 244 -6.74 -16.58 -10.22
CA ARG A 244 -7.05 -15.61 -11.28
C ARG A 244 -8.19 -14.66 -10.92
N ARG A 245 -8.86 -14.91 -9.80
CA ARG A 245 -9.91 -14.04 -9.28
C ARG A 245 -9.30 -12.72 -8.82
N LEU A 246 -9.86 -11.60 -9.29
CA LEU A 246 -9.32 -10.27 -9.05
C LEU A 246 -9.35 -9.89 -7.57
N ASP A 247 -10.44 -10.18 -6.87
CA ASP A 247 -10.59 -10.07 -5.42
C ASP A 247 -9.52 -10.86 -4.65
N ALA A 248 -9.20 -12.08 -5.07
CA ALA A 248 -8.13 -12.88 -4.45
C ALA A 248 -6.74 -12.22 -4.63
N ARG A 249 -6.45 -11.68 -5.82
CA ARG A 249 -5.19 -10.96 -6.09
C ARG A 249 -5.10 -9.65 -5.30
N LEU A 250 -6.18 -8.88 -5.24
CA LEU A 250 -6.27 -7.65 -4.45
C LEU A 250 -6.09 -7.95 -2.95
N ALA A 251 -6.76 -8.99 -2.44
CA ALA A 251 -6.64 -9.43 -1.06
C ALA A 251 -5.21 -9.82 -0.72
N ALA A 252 -4.53 -10.60 -1.57
CA ALA A 252 -3.14 -10.97 -1.37
C ALA A 252 -2.21 -9.74 -1.32
N ALA A 253 -2.37 -8.81 -2.27
CA ALA A 253 -1.53 -7.61 -2.34
C ALA A 253 -1.74 -6.66 -1.16
N LEU A 254 -2.98 -6.47 -0.72
CA LEU A 254 -3.33 -5.64 0.43
C LEU A 254 -2.93 -6.28 1.77
N MET A 255 -3.20 -7.57 1.95
CA MET A 255 -2.80 -8.31 3.16
C MET A 255 -1.28 -8.40 3.30
N GLY A 256 -0.54 -8.34 2.17
CA GLY A 256 0.92 -8.27 2.15
C GLY A 256 1.50 -6.91 2.55
N ILE A 257 0.68 -5.89 2.82
CA ILE A 257 1.14 -4.63 3.41
C ILE A 257 1.38 -4.82 4.90
N GLN A 258 2.47 -4.24 5.40
CA GLN A 258 2.84 -4.31 6.81
C GLN A 258 1.68 -3.82 7.70
N ALA A 259 1.39 -4.60 8.75
CA ALA A 259 0.32 -4.37 9.73
C ALA A 259 -1.14 -4.50 9.23
N ILE A 260 -1.38 -4.86 7.97
CA ILE A 260 -2.74 -5.24 7.54
C ILE A 260 -3.10 -6.61 8.10
N LYS A 261 -4.31 -6.72 8.66
CA LYS A 261 -4.85 -7.94 9.30
C LYS A 261 -6.21 -8.38 8.77
N GLY A 262 -6.87 -7.53 7.98
CA GLY A 262 -8.16 -7.83 7.35
C GLY A 262 -8.25 -7.12 5.99
N VAL A 263 -8.88 -7.77 5.02
CA VAL A 263 -9.20 -7.17 3.72
C VAL A 263 -10.64 -7.51 3.36
N GLU A 264 -11.36 -6.53 2.84
CA GLU A 264 -12.73 -6.68 2.36
C GLU A 264 -12.85 -6.18 0.92
N VAL A 265 -13.80 -6.74 0.18
CA VAL A 265 -14.23 -6.23 -1.13
C VAL A 265 -15.68 -5.78 -1.01
N GLY A 266 -15.98 -4.56 -1.43
CA GLY A 266 -17.28 -3.94 -1.26
C GLY A 266 -17.68 -3.84 0.21
N ASP A 267 -18.88 -4.35 0.52
CA ASP A 267 -19.43 -4.34 1.88
C ASP A 267 -18.93 -5.53 2.73
N GLY A 268 -18.13 -6.43 2.15
CA GLY A 268 -17.27 -7.35 2.91
C GLY A 268 -17.98 -8.21 3.96
N PHE A 269 -17.51 -8.15 5.20
CA PHE A 269 -18.09 -8.90 6.31
C PHE A 269 -19.53 -8.49 6.65
N GLU A 270 -19.99 -7.32 6.21
CA GLU A 270 -21.40 -6.93 6.38
C GLU A 270 -22.32 -7.80 5.51
N LEU A 271 -21.87 -8.20 4.32
CA LEU A 271 -22.64 -9.10 3.45
C LEU A 271 -22.88 -10.47 4.07
N ALA A 272 -21.98 -10.93 4.95
CA ALA A 272 -22.16 -12.19 5.68
C ALA A 272 -23.28 -12.14 6.73
N ARG A 273 -23.86 -10.96 7.00
CA ARG A 273 -24.88 -10.73 8.03
C ARG A 273 -26.27 -10.47 7.45
N VAL A 274 -26.41 -10.38 6.13
CA VAL A 274 -27.69 -10.06 5.46
C VAL A 274 -28.15 -11.23 4.57
N PRO A 275 -29.48 -11.45 4.43
CA PRO A 275 -29.99 -12.50 3.55
C PRO A 275 -29.66 -12.18 2.08
N GLY A 276 -29.57 -13.21 1.24
CA GLY A 276 -29.23 -13.08 -0.18
C GLY A 276 -30.12 -12.09 -0.95
N SER A 277 -31.40 -11.96 -0.57
CA SER A 277 -32.33 -10.98 -1.15
C SER A 277 -31.94 -9.51 -0.92
N ARG A 278 -30.98 -9.25 -0.03
CA ARG A 278 -30.46 -7.90 0.29
C ARG A 278 -28.94 -7.79 0.13
N ALA A 279 -28.25 -8.88 -0.20
CA ALA A 279 -26.80 -8.95 -0.23
C ALA A 279 -26.21 -8.54 -1.59
N HIS A 280 -26.96 -8.81 -2.67
CA HIS A 280 -26.44 -8.72 -4.03
C HIS A 280 -26.82 -7.42 -4.72
N ASP A 281 -26.14 -7.14 -5.83
CA ASP A 281 -26.39 -5.99 -6.67
C ASP A 281 -27.29 -6.42 -7.84
N GLU A 282 -28.53 -5.94 -7.86
CA GLU A 282 -29.47 -6.26 -8.94
C GLU A 282 -29.00 -5.67 -10.27
N ILE A 283 -29.18 -6.43 -11.35
CA ILE A 283 -28.77 -6.04 -12.71
C ILE A 283 -29.93 -5.31 -13.38
N VAL A 284 -29.70 -4.07 -13.80
CA VAL A 284 -30.73 -3.19 -14.38
C VAL A 284 -30.29 -2.65 -15.74
N ALA A 285 -31.24 -2.50 -16.66
CA ALA A 285 -31.03 -1.82 -17.93
C ALA A 285 -31.18 -0.30 -17.75
N THR A 286 -30.26 0.47 -18.32
CA THR A 286 -30.26 1.93 -18.34
C THR A 286 -30.00 2.44 -19.76
N ASP A 287 -30.17 3.74 -20.00
CA ASP A 287 -29.86 4.36 -21.30
C ASP A 287 -28.36 4.24 -21.67
N GLU A 288 -27.50 4.05 -20.67
CA GLU A 288 -26.04 3.90 -20.83
C GLU A 288 -25.60 2.43 -20.97
N GLY A 289 -26.53 1.47 -20.90
CA GLY A 289 -26.26 0.03 -20.87
C GLY A 289 -26.67 -0.63 -19.54
N ILE A 290 -26.13 -1.81 -19.28
CA ILE A 290 -26.40 -2.60 -18.08
C ILE A 290 -25.59 -2.07 -16.91
N ARG A 291 -26.28 -1.82 -15.81
CA ARG A 291 -25.70 -1.32 -14.56
C ARG A 291 -26.15 -2.18 -13.39
N ARG A 292 -25.56 -1.90 -12.23
CA ARG A 292 -26.02 -2.45 -10.95
C ARG A 292 -26.82 -1.42 -10.16
N ALA A 293 -27.92 -1.85 -9.55
CA ALA A 293 -28.77 -0.99 -8.72
C ALA A 293 -28.10 -0.55 -7.41
N SER A 294 -27.05 -1.26 -6.99
CA SER A 294 -26.22 -0.94 -5.82
C SER A 294 -24.74 -1.30 -6.09
N GLY A 295 -23.85 -1.02 -5.14
CA GLY A 295 -22.41 -1.30 -5.26
C GLY A 295 -21.86 -2.23 -4.18
N ARG A 296 -22.69 -3.10 -3.60
CA ARG A 296 -22.39 -3.92 -2.42
C ARG A 296 -21.27 -4.93 -2.67
N SER A 297 -21.21 -5.49 -3.88
CA SER A 297 -20.14 -6.39 -4.34
C SER A 297 -18.76 -5.73 -4.41
N GLY A 298 -18.72 -4.38 -4.40
CA GLY A 298 -17.48 -3.63 -4.52
C GLY A 298 -16.83 -3.74 -5.89
N GLY A 299 -17.62 -3.93 -6.95
CA GLY A 299 -17.13 -3.89 -8.33
C GLY A 299 -16.53 -5.20 -8.84
N THR A 300 -16.71 -6.31 -8.11
CA THR A 300 -16.32 -7.65 -8.56
C THR A 300 -17.40 -8.70 -8.32
N GLU A 301 -17.64 -9.57 -9.30
CA GLU A 301 -18.51 -10.73 -9.18
C GLU A 301 -17.81 -11.95 -9.76
N GLY A 302 -17.81 -13.07 -9.03
CA GLY A 302 -17.10 -14.28 -9.46
C GLY A 302 -15.58 -14.08 -9.64
N GLY A 303 -14.99 -13.06 -9.03
CA GLY A 303 -13.58 -12.71 -9.22
C GLY A 303 -13.29 -11.93 -10.51
N VAL A 304 -14.31 -11.34 -11.13
CA VAL A 304 -14.20 -10.56 -12.37
C VAL A 304 -14.72 -9.14 -12.13
N SER A 305 -14.02 -8.12 -12.62
CA SER A 305 -14.49 -6.73 -12.53
C SER A 305 -15.78 -6.52 -13.31
N THR A 306 -16.68 -5.75 -12.73
CA THR A 306 -18.04 -5.61 -13.24
C THR A 306 -18.28 -4.39 -14.10
N GLY A 307 -17.32 -3.45 -14.15
CA GLY A 307 -17.50 -2.11 -14.72
C GLY A 307 -17.98 -1.07 -13.70
N GLU A 308 -18.48 -1.51 -12.55
CA GLU A 308 -18.82 -0.62 -11.43
C GLU A 308 -17.57 -0.17 -10.66
N LEU A 309 -17.77 0.75 -9.72
CA LEU A 309 -16.75 1.21 -8.80
C LEU A 309 -16.13 0.02 -8.04
N LEU A 310 -14.83 -0.20 -8.24
CA LEU A 310 -14.08 -1.18 -7.47
C LEU A 310 -13.77 -0.61 -6.09
N ARG A 311 -14.17 -1.33 -5.04
CA ARG A 311 -13.97 -0.93 -3.63
C ARG A 311 -13.32 -2.05 -2.85
N VAL A 312 -12.21 -1.75 -2.19
CA VAL A 312 -11.53 -2.67 -1.29
C VAL A 312 -11.12 -1.97 -0.01
N ARG A 313 -11.28 -2.63 1.14
CA ARG A 313 -10.89 -2.09 2.45
C ARG A 313 -9.74 -2.88 3.04
N ALA A 314 -8.87 -2.20 3.77
CA ALA A 314 -7.76 -2.84 4.48
C ALA A 314 -7.75 -2.40 5.96
N ALA A 315 -7.86 -3.36 6.86
CA ALA A 315 -7.82 -3.15 8.30
C ALA A 315 -6.38 -3.22 8.80
N MET A 316 -5.85 -2.08 9.21
CA MET A 316 -4.52 -1.94 9.80
C MET A 316 -4.62 -2.05 11.31
N LYS A 317 -3.88 -2.99 11.91
CA LYS A 317 -3.72 -3.03 13.37
C LYS A 317 -2.89 -1.84 13.87
N PRO A 318 -2.97 -1.47 15.16
CA PRO A 318 -2.04 -0.52 15.75
C PRO A 318 -0.57 -0.91 15.51
N ILE A 319 0.30 0.08 15.29
CA ILE A 319 1.73 -0.18 15.20
C ILE A 319 2.19 -0.65 16.58
N ALA A 320 2.81 -1.82 16.67
CA ALA A 320 3.04 -2.59 17.89
C ALA A 320 4.09 -2.01 18.86
N THR A 321 4.30 -0.70 18.84
CA THR A 321 5.35 -0.03 19.58
C THR A 321 4.77 0.95 20.61
N VAL A 322 4.04 0.42 21.59
CA VAL A 322 3.54 1.17 22.75
C VAL A 322 4.69 1.30 23.77
N PRO A 323 5.19 2.51 24.08
CA PRO A 323 6.35 2.69 24.95
C PRO A 323 6.16 2.03 26.32
N ARG A 324 7.03 1.08 26.66
CA ARG A 324 7.13 0.39 27.97
C ARG A 324 5.93 -0.47 28.38
N ALA A 325 4.93 -0.66 27.53
CA ALA A 325 3.75 -1.45 27.88
C ALA A 325 3.98 -2.97 27.77
N LEU A 326 4.52 -3.42 26.63
CA LEU A 326 4.45 -4.83 26.25
C LEU A 326 5.56 -5.68 26.88
N ALA A 327 5.15 -6.76 27.56
CA ALA A 327 6.06 -7.79 28.03
C ALA A 327 6.67 -8.57 26.86
N THR A 328 7.92 -8.96 27.02
CA THR A 328 8.64 -9.85 26.09
C THR A 328 9.68 -10.66 26.87
N VAL A 329 10.53 -11.39 26.16
CA VAL A 329 11.68 -12.12 26.71
C VAL A 329 12.95 -11.57 26.06
N ASP A 330 14.03 -11.44 26.83
CA ASP A 330 15.36 -11.23 26.26
C ASP A 330 15.92 -12.58 25.80
N VAL A 331 16.03 -12.79 24.49
CA VAL A 331 16.39 -14.12 23.95
C VAL A 331 17.83 -14.52 24.29
N ALA A 332 18.69 -13.56 24.66
CA ALA A 332 20.07 -13.86 25.05
C ALA A 332 20.17 -14.44 26.46
N THR A 333 19.25 -14.06 27.37
CA THR A 333 19.27 -14.50 28.77
C THR A 333 18.13 -15.46 29.12
N GLY A 334 17.05 -15.46 28.33
CA GLY A 334 15.81 -16.18 28.64
C GLY A 334 14.93 -15.48 29.67
N GLU A 335 15.32 -14.30 30.16
CA GLU A 335 14.60 -13.58 31.22
C GLU A 335 13.45 -12.72 30.69
N ALA A 336 12.46 -12.47 31.53
CA ALA A 336 11.38 -11.54 31.22
C ALA A 336 11.91 -10.11 31.03
N ALA A 337 11.42 -9.44 29.99
CA ALA A 337 11.86 -8.10 29.62
C ALA A 337 10.68 -7.23 29.13
N LYS A 338 10.98 -5.98 28.80
CA LYS A 338 10.06 -5.07 28.11
C LYS A 338 10.53 -4.84 26.67
N ALA A 339 9.59 -4.83 25.75
CA ALA A 339 9.87 -4.61 24.33
C ALA A 339 10.43 -3.20 24.10
N HIS A 340 11.45 -3.10 23.27
CA HIS A 340 12.02 -1.81 22.86
C HIS A 340 11.12 -1.11 21.83
N HIS A 341 11.16 0.22 21.82
CA HIS A 341 10.47 1.00 20.80
C HIS A 341 11.40 1.45 19.68
N GLN A 342 10.99 1.25 18.43
CA GLN A 342 11.76 1.62 17.23
C GLN A 342 11.12 2.74 16.41
N ARG A 343 9.84 3.05 16.67
CA ARG A 343 9.11 4.15 16.03
C ARG A 343 8.29 4.90 17.07
N SER A 344 7.96 6.16 16.73
CA SER A 344 7.21 7.10 17.56
C SER A 344 5.90 7.55 16.89
N ASP A 345 5.44 6.83 15.87
CA ASP A 345 4.14 7.07 15.23
C ASP A 345 3.04 6.62 16.20
N VAL A 346 2.03 7.46 16.45
CA VAL A 346 0.81 7.08 17.18
C VAL A 346 -0.15 6.35 16.23
N CYS A 347 -0.27 6.87 15.00
CA CYS A 347 -1.12 6.30 13.96
C CYS A 347 -0.46 6.48 12.59
N ALA A 348 -0.63 5.49 11.72
CA ALA A 348 -0.17 5.54 10.33
C ALA A 348 -1.23 5.08 9.32
N VAL A 349 -2.49 5.00 9.74
CA VAL A 349 -3.62 4.60 8.89
C VAL A 349 -3.75 5.48 7.63
N PRO A 350 -3.62 6.83 7.69
CA PRO A 350 -3.70 7.65 6.48
C PRO A 350 -2.60 7.33 5.47
N ALA A 351 -1.37 7.12 5.94
CA ALA A 351 -0.24 6.71 5.11
C ALA A 351 -0.42 5.30 4.54
N ALA A 352 -1.05 4.39 5.29
CA ALA A 352 -1.37 3.04 4.82
C ALA A 352 -2.38 3.07 3.66
N GLY A 353 -3.29 4.04 3.62
CA GLY A 353 -4.17 4.30 2.46
C GLY A 353 -3.39 4.54 1.17
N ILE A 354 -2.34 5.37 1.22
CA ILE A 354 -1.46 5.64 0.07
C ILE A 354 -0.70 4.38 -0.38
N VAL A 355 -0.29 3.53 0.56
CA VAL A 355 0.35 2.25 0.22
C VAL A 355 -0.67 1.28 -0.38
N ALA A 356 -1.90 1.24 0.15
CA ALA A 356 -2.99 0.43 -0.37
C ALA A 356 -3.37 0.84 -1.80
N GLU A 357 -3.45 2.14 -2.07
CA GLU A 357 -3.59 2.71 -3.43
C GLU A 357 -2.53 2.16 -4.39
N ALA A 358 -1.27 2.15 -3.98
CA ALA A 358 -0.16 1.66 -4.81
C ALA A 358 -0.29 0.17 -5.11
N MET A 359 -0.66 -0.64 -4.11
CA MET A 359 -0.83 -2.08 -4.29
C MET A 359 -2.03 -2.42 -5.18
N VAL A 360 -3.15 -1.72 -5.02
CA VAL A 360 -4.32 -1.87 -5.91
C VAL A 360 -3.96 -1.47 -7.34
N ALA A 361 -3.24 -0.36 -7.53
CA ALA A 361 -2.79 0.06 -8.85
C ALA A 361 -1.87 -0.97 -9.52
N LEU A 362 -0.94 -1.59 -8.78
CA LEU A 362 -0.07 -2.63 -9.32
C LEU A 362 -0.85 -3.88 -9.76
N VAL A 363 -1.82 -4.33 -8.95
CA VAL A 363 -2.68 -5.48 -9.31
C VAL A 363 -3.56 -5.19 -10.52
N LEU A 364 -4.16 -3.99 -10.57
CA LEU A 364 -4.96 -3.59 -11.72
C LEU A 364 -4.12 -3.44 -12.99
N ALA A 365 -2.91 -2.89 -12.87
CA ALA A 365 -1.98 -2.78 -13.99
C ALA A 365 -1.61 -4.17 -14.54
N ASP A 366 -1.33 -5.14 -13.68
CA ASP A 366 -1.10 -6.53 -14.09
C ASP A 366 -2.33 -7.12 -14.77
N ALA A 367 -3.53 -6.92 -14.23
CA ALA A 367 -4.77 -7.43 -14.82
C ALA A 367 -5.09 -6.82 -16.19
N VAL A 368 -4.81 -5.52 -16.37
CA VAL A 368 -4.93 -4.82 -17.66
C VAL A 368 -3.92 -5.38 -18.66
N ALA A 369 -2.66 -5.55 -18.25
CA ALA A 369 -1.62 -6.14 -19.10
C ALA A 369 -1.94 -7.59 -19.48
N GLU A 370 -2.46 -8.41 -18.55
CA GLU A 370 -2.86 -9.80 -18.79
C GLU A 370 -3.98 -9.89 -19.83
N LYS A 371 -5.01 -9.04 -19.69
CA LYS A 371 -6.19 -9.11 -20.56
C LYS A 371 -5.96 -8.50 -21.93
N PHE A 372 -5.35 -7.31 -21.98
CA PHE A 372 -5.28 -6.50 -23.19
C PHE A 372 -3.93 -6.56 -23.88
N GLY A 373 -2.88 -6.99 -23.19
CA GLY A 373 -1.52 -7.07 -23.72
C GLY A 373 -1.02 -5.73 -24.27
N GLY A 374 -0.20 -5.84 -25.31
CA GLY A 374 0.42 -4.71 -26.00
C GLY A 374 1.81 -4.37 -25.46
N ASP A 375 2.71 -4.01 -26.37
CA ASP A 375 4.09 -3.64 -26.02
C ASP A 375 4.29 -2.10 -26.05
N SER A 376 3.24 -1.35 -26.40
CA SER A 376 3.18 0.12 -26.30
C SER A 376 1.84 0.59 -25.73
N VAL A 377 1.83 1.76 -25.09
CA VAL A 377 0.59 2.38 -24.56
C VAL A 377 -0.49 2.51 -25.64
N THR A 378 -0.11 2.92 -26.86
CA THR A 378 -1.06 3.06 -27.97
C THR A 378 -1.72 1.74 -28.33
N GLU A 379 -0.95 0.66 -28.34
CA GLU A 379 -1.47 -0.67 -28.62
C GLU A 379 -2.41 -1.16 -27.51
N THR A 380 -1.99 -1.10 -26.25
CA THR A 380 -2.84 -1.50 -25.12
C THR A 380 -4.14 -0.70 -25.12
N ARG A 381 -4.07 0.61 -25.33
CA ARG A 381 -5.26 1.50 -25.42
C ARG A 381 -6.19 1.11 -26.57
N ARG A 382 -5.65 0.77 -27.74
CA ARG A 382 -6.45 0.26 -28.87
C ARG A 382 -7.17 -1.03 -28.49
N ASN A 383 -6.47 -1.96 -27.84
CA ASN A 383 -7.04 -3.26 -27.45
C ASN A 383 -8.13 -3.09 -26.36
N VAL A 384 -7.94 -2.20 -25.40
CA VAL A 384 -8.97 -1.82 -24.41
C VAL A 384 -10.23 -1.30 -25.10
N ARG A 385 -10.08 -0.31 -25.99
CA ARG A 385 -11.21 0.27 -26.73
C ARG A 385 -11.94 -0.76 -27.58
N SER A 386 -11.17 -1.53 -28.37
CA SER A 386 -11.73 -2.58 -29.22
C SER A 386 -12.52 -3.61 -28.43
N TYR A 387 -12.06 -4.00 -27.24
CA TYR A 387 -12.81 -4.90 -26.37
C TYR A 387 -14.12 -4.29 -25.91
N LEU A 388 -14.10 -3.05 -25.39
CA LEU A 388 -15.30 -2.36 -24.91
C LEU A 388 -16.31 -2.12 -26.04
N ASP A 389 -15.85 -1.74 -27.23
CA ASP A 389 -16.68 -1.54 -28.41
C ASP A 389 -17.32 -2.85 -28.89
N SER A 390 -16.63 -3.98 -28.70
CA SER A 390 -17.11 -5.31 -29.10
C SER A 390 -18.11 -5.96 -28.12
N LEU A 391 -18.37 -5.36 -26.96
CA LEU A 391 -19.32 -5.91 -26.00
C LEU A 391 -20.72 -5.96 -26.62
N HIS A 392 -21.24 -7.19 -26.80
CA HIS A 392 -22.61 -7.42 -27.26
C HIS A 392 -23.64 -7.10 -26.17
N ILE A 393 -23.23 -7.27 -24.91
CA ILE A 393 -24.00 -6.93 -23.72
C ILE A 393 -23.26 -5.76 -23.09
N ARG A 394 -23.80 -4.55 -23.26
CA ARG A 394 -23.24 -3.30 -22.76
C ARG A 394 -23.94 -2.88 -21.50
#